data_AF-A0A267MHY3-F1
#
_entry.id   AF-A0A267MHY3-F1
#
_cell.length_a   1.000
_cell.length_b   1.000
_cell.length_c   1.000
_cell.angle_alpha   90.00
_cell.angle_beta   90.00
_cell.angle_gamma   90.00
#
_symmetry.space_group_name_H-M   'P 1'
#
loop_
_entity.id
_entity.type
_entity.pdbx_description
1 polymer ?
#
loop_
_entity_poly.entity_id
_entity_poly.type
_entity_poly.pdbx_seq_one_letter_code
_entity_poly.pdbx_strand_id
1 'polypeptide(L)'
;MYYYKLNDKLLFSQSMYENLENCTLEEIINCNEVIYYLIDRDPKSFRDSYCVSHIDLLFFKREGINLIDNCRIPMVTHKWIEDKINNNKICAINTAYPNWKELLASKPNKKFRINIVGLGDVGGTLGIGLRLLGGDIIDKIGLYNIDSNALNRWNYELNQIYSIDKNQFPPVEMINEDNLFDCDLFAFCASAFVPKVGSNVGDVRMVQFEKNAKILSHYAKLARKRNYKGIFAVVSDPVDLLCKVAFLESNKDSNNILDYKGLFPSQIRGYGLGVMHARALYYSKENPKTLNYVDEGRAYGPHGNGLIIANSICNYDEDLSLELTKKAKEANLDVRGTGFKPFIAPALSSGALSLLATLRGDWNHSATFMGGVFMGAKNRLTSSGVEIERVKLPGKLYTRLVNTYEELVNII
;
A
#
# COMPACT_ATOMS: atom_id res chain seq x y z
N MET A 1 24.79 21.44 -2.37
CA MET A 1 24.32 20.08 -2.72
C MET A 1 25.45 19.37 -3.40
N TYR A 2 25.49 18.05 -3.29
CA TYR A 2 26.47 17.21 -3.97
C TYR A 2 25.76 16.41 -5.05
N TYR A 3 26.46 16.13 -6.15
CA TYR A 3 25.90 15.50 -7.34
C TYR A 3 26.77 14.31 -7.74
N TYR A 4 26.13 13.19 -8.04
CA TYR A 4 26.80 11.92 -8.26
C TYR A 4 26.24 11.17 -9.45
N LYS A 5 27.03 10.20 -9.90
CA LYS A 5 26.63 9.17 -10.84
C LYS A 5 26.89 7.79 -10.23
N LEU A 6 25.96 6.85 -10.43
CA LEU A 6 26.11 5.44 -10.08
C LEU A 6 25.30 4.58 -11.05
N ASN A 7 25.96 3.68 -11.77
CA ASN A 7 25.32 2.78 -12.75
C ASN A 7 24.42 3.51 -13.75
N ASP A 8 24.92 4.60 -14.34
CA ASP A 8 24.19 5.50 -15.26
C ASP A 8 22.96 6.19 -14.67
N LYS A 9 22.75 6.09 -13.36
CA LYS A 9 21.75 6.87 -12.62
C LYS A 9 22.40 8.09 -12.02
N LEU A 10 21.66 9.20 -12.04
CA LEU A 10 22.10 10.47 -11.49
C LEU A 10 21.49 10.67 -10.11
N LEU A 11 22.32 11.06 -9.16
CA LEU A 11 21.96 11.19 -7.76
C LEU A 11 22.39 12.55 -7.22
N PHE A 12 21.72 13.02 -6.17
CA PHE A 12 22.12 14.22 -5.45
C PHE A 12 21.77 14.12 -3.98
N SER A 13 22.44 14.91 -3.15
CA SER A 13 22.24 14.89 -1.70
C SER A 13 22.59 16.23 -1.03
N GLN A 14 22.18 16.37 0.22
CA GLN A 14 22.63 17.47 1.09
C GLN A 14 23.97 17.16 1.79
N SER A 15 24.26 15.87 2.03
CA SER A 15 25.47 15.40 2.70
C SER A 15 26.45 14.75 1.72
N MET A 16 27.76 14.85 1.97
CA MET A 16 28.77 14.25 1.10
C MET A 16 28.79 12.72 1.20
N TYR A 17 28.96 12.03 0.07
CA TYR A 17 29.19 10.59 -0.03
C TYR A 17 30.54 10.37 -0.70
N GLU A 18 31.54 9.90 0.05
CA GLU A 18 32.93 9.75 -0.44
C GLU A 18 33.09 8.67 -1.52
N ASN A 19 32.23 7.64 -1.50
CA ASN A 19 32.36 6.47 -2.35
C ASN A 19 31.51 6.53 -3.62
N LEU A 20 31.05 7.72 -4.03
CA LEU A 20 30.27 7.93 -5.24
C LEU A 20 31.05 8.79 -6.24
N GLU A 21 30.96 8.44 -7.52
CA GLU A 21 31.53 9.24 -8.60
C GLU A 21 30.78 10.56 -8.72
N ASN A 22 31.49 11.68 -8.81
CA ASN A 22 30.87 13.00 -8.96
C ASN A 22 30.33 13.20 -10.38
N CYS A 23 29.23 13.94 -10.49
CA CYS A 23 28.74 14.45 -11.77
C CYS A 23 28.51 15.96 -11.71
N THR A 24 28.23 16.56 -12.86
CA THR A 24 27.94 17.99 -12.97
C THR A 24 26.47 18.29 -12.69
N LEU A 25 26.20 19.52 -12.24
CA LEU A 25 24.82 20.00 -12.11
C LEU A 25 24.09 20.04 -13.46
N GLU A 26 24.80 20.32 -14.55
CA GLU A 26 24.22 20.35 -15.91
C GLU A 26 23.67 18.97 -16.31
N GLU A 27 24.38 17.88 -16.00
CA GLU A 27 23.87 16.52 -16.21
C GLU A 27 22.56 16.27 -15.45
N ILE A 28 22.47 16.70 -14.19
CA ILE A 28 21.26 16.56 -13.34
C ILE A 28 20.08 17.33 -13.94
N ILE A 29 20.32 18.59 -14.33
CA ILE A 29 19.27 19.47 -14.88
C ILE A 29 18.75 18.90 -16.21
N ASN A 30 19.65 18.48 -17.10
CA ASN A 30 19.31 18.01 -18.45
C ASN A 30 18.73 16.59 -18.46
N CYS A 31 18.80 15.84 -17.37
CA CYS A 31 18.26 14.49 -17.29
C CYS A 31 16.74 14.45 -17.33
N ASN A 32 16.18 13.74 -18.32
CA ASN A 32 14.73 13.58 -18.44
C ASN A 32 14.17 12.36 -17.69
N GLU A 33 15.03 11.50 -17.14
CA GLU A 33 14.62 10.36 -16.32
C GLU A 33 14.40 10.76 -14.85
N VAL A 34 14.06 9.78 -14.02
CA VAL A 34 14.05 9.94 -12.56
C VAL A 34 15.47 10.12 -12.06
N ILE A 35 15.69 11.15 -11.25
CA ILE A 35 16.92 11.39 -10.49
C ILE A 35 16.71 11.04 -9.02
N TYR A 36 17.79 10.67 -8.34
CA TYR A 36 17.71 10.08 -7.01
C TYR A 36 18.24 11.02 -5.92
N TYR A 37 17.38 11.36 -4.96
CA TYR A 37 17.77 12.15 -3.80
C TYR A 37 18.19 11.23 -2.65
N LEU A 38 19.46 11.27 -2.26
CA LEU A 38 19.97 10.42 -1.19
C LEU A 38 19.74 11.03 0.18
N ILE A 39 19.16 10.23 1.07
CA ILE A 39 19.02 10.52 2.49
C ILE A 39 19.64 9.40 3.33
N ASP A 40 19.95 9.71 4.58
CA ASP A 40 20.39 8.76 5.58
C ASP A 40 19.54 8.96 6.84
N ARG A 41 18.62 8.02 7.08
CA ARG A 41 17.62 8.09 8.15
C ARG A 41 17.34 6.70 8.71
N ASP A 42 16.99 6.61 9.98
CA ASP A 42 16.72 5.34 10.67
C ASP A 42 15.63 4.50 9.95
N PRO A 43 15.97 3.31 9.41
CA PRO A 43 15.02 2.39 8.78
C PRO A 43 13.82 1.99 9.64
N LYS A 44 13.92 2.12 10.97
CA LYS A 44 12.80 1.83 11.88
C LYS A 44 11.61 2.77 11.67
N SER A 45 11.88 4.02 11.31
CA SER A 45 10.87 5.09 11.24
C SER A 45 10.83 5.82 9.89
N PHE A 46 11.74 5.52 8.98
CA PHE A 46 11.77 6.09 7.64
C PHE A 46 11.65 5.05 6.53
N ARG A 47 10.87 5.41 5.51
CA ARG A 47 10.77 4.64 4.26
C ARG A 47 12.14 4.49 3.59
N ASP A 48 12.28 3.40 2.85
CA ASP A 48 13.41 3.10 1.96
C ASP A 48 13.45 4.04 0.75
N SER A 49 12.28 4.33 0.18
CA SER A 49 12.15 5.19 -0.99
C SER A 49 10.76 5.81 -1.11
N TYR A 50 10.67 6.96 -1.78
CA TYR A 50 9.40 7.64 -2.04
C TYR A 50 9.51 8.67 -3.17
N CYS A 51 8.37 8.99 -3.78
CA CYS A 51 8.27 10.10 -4.73
C CYS A 51 8.35 11.43 -3.95
N VAL A 52 9.31 12.30 -4.31
CA VAL A 52 9.37 13.67 -3.79
C VAL A 52 8.39 14.52 -4.60
N SER A 53 7.11 14.49 -4.21
CA SER A 53 6.03 15.25 -4.87
C SER A 53 5.89 16.70 -4.36
N HIS A 54 6.55 17.04 -3.25
CA HIS A 54 6.51 18.36 -2.62
C HIS A 54 7.89 18.71 -2.06
N ILE A 55 8.23 20.00 -2.05
CA ILE A 55 9.58 20.47 -1.74
C ILE A 55 10.06 20.15 -0.32
N ASP A 56 9.16 20.26 0.65
CA ASP A 56 9.43 20.02 2.07
C ASP A 56 9.81 18.55 2.36
N LEU A 57 9.39 17.60 1.51
CA LEU A 57 9.81 16.18 1.62
C LEU A 57 11.33 16.02 1.56
N LEU A 58 12.06 16.90 0.87
CA LEU A 58 13.53 16.85 0.84
C LEU A 58 14.16 17.11 2.22
N PHE A 59 13.43 17.75 3.13
CA PHE A 59 13.94 18.27 4.39
C PHE A 59 13.40 17.54 5.63
N PHE A 60 12.52 16.55 5.43
CA PHE A 60 11.91 15.82 6.54
C PHE A 60 12.97 15.17 7.45
N LYS A 61 12.80 15.42 8.76
CA LYS A 61 13.60 14.83 9.85
C LYS A 61 12.85 13.75 10.61
N ARG A 62 11.53 13.66 10.41
CA ARG A 62 10.65 12.57 10.87
C ARG A 62 9.55 12.31 9.85
N GLU A 63 9.10 11.06 9.77
CA GLU A 63 7.89 10.66 9.04
C GLU A 63 6.76 10.33 10.02
N GLY A 64 5.52 10.42 9.55
CA GLY A 64 4.30 10.26 10.33
C GLY A 64 3.14 10.99 9.65
N ILE A 65 2.19 11.53 10.43
CA ILE A 65 1.04 12.30 9.90
C ILE A 65 1.45 13.52 9.06
N ASN A 66 2.64 14.07 9.26
CA ASN A 66 3.16 15.14 8.40
C ASN A 66 3.32 14.73 6.92
N LEU A 67 3.26 13.43 6.59
CA LEU A 67 3.27 12.96 5.21
C LEU A 67 1.97 13.24 4.45
N ILE A 68 0.83 13.37 5.14
CA ILE A 68 -0.48 13.67 4.52
C ILE A 68 -0.84 15.15 4.60
N ASP A 69 -0.22 15.90 5.51
CA ASP A 69 -0.45 17.33 5.66
C ASP A 69 0.43 18.14 4.70
N ASN A 70 -0.15 19.15 4.06
CA ASN A 70 0.50 20.11 3.17
C ASN A 70 0.51 21.52 3.79
N CYS A 71 0.69 21.64 5.11
CA CYS A 71 0.95 22.93 5.74
C CYS A 71 2.29 23.49 5.24
N ARG A 72 2.22 24.25 4.14
CA ARG A 72 3.35 24.85 3.44
C ARG A 72 4.14 25.74 4.39
N ILE A 73 5.37 25.34 4.68
CA ILE A 73 6.41 26.29 5.07
C ILE A 73 7.00 26.80 3.75
N PRO A 74 7.05 28.13 3.50
CA PRO A 74 7.74 28.65 2.32
C PRO A 74 9.20 28.20 2.37
N MET A 75 9.58 27.33 1.43
CA MET A 75 10.95 26.86 1.29
C MET A 75 11.49 27.35 -0.04
N VAL A 76 12.58 28.12 0.02
CA VAL A 76 13.32 28.55 -1.18
C VAL A 76 14.20 27.38 -1.63
N THR A 77 14.07 26.99 -2.89
CA THR A 77 14.92 25.96 -3.51
C THR A 77 15.35 26.41 -4.90
N HIS A 78 16.17 25.62 -5.58
CA HIS A 78 16.53 25.86 -6.97
C HIS A 78 15.37 25.49 -7.90
N LYS A 79 15.11 26.32 -8.92
CA LYS A 79 14.03 26.13 -9.90
C LYS A 79 14.04 24.73 -10.54
N TRP A 80 15.21 24.18 -10.85
CA TRP A 80 15.31 22.85 -11.45
C TRP A 80 14.73 21.75 -10.54
N ILE A 81 14.81 21.90 -9.22
CA ILE A 81 14.23 20.95 -8.26
C ILE A 81 12.71 21.02 -8.34
N GLU A 82 12.15 22.24 -8.32
CA GLU A 82 10.70 22.45 -8.44
C GLU A 82 10.17 21.86 -9.76
N ASP A 83 10.86 22.10 -10.87
CA ASP A 83 10.51 21.56 -12.17
C ASP A 83 10.51 20.02 -12.16
N LYS A 84 11.51 19.36 -11.55
CA LYS A 84 11.54 17.90 -11.44
C LYS A 84 10.46 17.36 -10.48
N ILE A 85 10.20 18.03 -9.35
CA ILE A 85 9.14 17.68 -8.40
C ILE A 85 7.77 17.72 -9.07
N ASN A 86 7.45 18.81 -9.78
CA ASN A 86 6.18 18.99 -10.49
C ASN A 86 5.94 17.92 -11.58
N ASN A 87 7.02 17.30 -12.07
CA ASN A 87 6.98 16.21 -13.05
C ASN A 87 7.18 14.81 -12.41
N ASN A 88 7.17 14.68 -11.08
CA ASN A 88 7.42 13.44 -10.35
C ASN A 88 8.75 12.75 -10.73
N LYS A 89 9.80 13.52 -11.02
CA LYS A 89 11.10 13.01 -11.48
C LYS A 89 12.16 12.90 -10.38
N ILE A 90 11.78 13.05 -9.11
CA ILE A 90 12.71 12.88 -7.98
C ILE A 90 12.25 11.71 -7.12
N CYS A 91 13.09 10.68 -7.01
CA CYS A 91 12.91 9.56 -6.07
C CYS A 91 13.87 9.76 -4.89
N ALA A 92 13.35 9.87 -3.68
CA ALA A 92 14.22 9.82 -2.50
C ALA A 92 14.60 8.36 -2.22
N ILE A 93 15.87 8.11 -1.86
CA ILE A 93 16.38 6.81 -1.44
C ILE A 93 17.11 6.96 -0.11
N ASN A 94 16.71 6.13 0.85
CA ASN A 94 17.35 6.04 2.16
C ASN A 94 18.50 5.04 2.14
N THR A 95 19.71 5.59 2.16
CA THR A 95 20.98 4.85 2.12
C THR A 95 21.31 4.10 3.41
N ALA A 96 20.55 4.30 4.49
CA ALA A 96 20.66 3.53 5.72
C ALA A 96 20.20 2.07 5.56
N TYR A 97 19.40 1.76 4.53
CA TYR A 97 19.07 0.39 4.19
C TYR A 97 20.28 -0.31 3.53
N PRO A 98 20.72 -1.49 4.01
CA PRO A 98 21.93 -2.15 3.49
C PRO A 98 21.90 -2.40 1.97
N ASN A 99 20.71 -2.65 1.44
CA ASN A 99 20.50 -3.02 0.05
C ASN A 99 19.97 -1.85 -0.80
N TRP A 100 20.11 -0.59 -0.34
CA TRP A 100 19.51 0.59 -0.99
C TRP A 100 19.84 0.74 -2.48
N LYS A 101 21.01 0.25 -2.92
CA LYS A 101 21.42 0.32 -4.34
C LYS A 101 20.46 -0.43 -5.27
N GLU A 102 19.74 -1.42 -4.76
CA GLU A 102 18.72 -2.15 -5.52
C GLU A 102 17.53 -1.25 -5.91
N LEU A 103 17.27 -0.17 -5.16
CA LEU A 103 16.18 0.79 -5.42
C LEU A 103 16.48 1.70 -6.63
N LEU A 104 17.72 1.72 -7.11
CA LEU A 104 18.10 2.43 -8.34
C LEU A 104 17.65 1.68 -9.60
N ALA A 105 17.31 0.39 -9.48
CA ALA A 105 16.88 -0.43 -10.58
C ALA A 105 15.37 -0.24 -10.82
N SER A 106 14.99 0.73 -11.65
CA SER A 106 13.63 0.73 -12.22
C SER A 106 13.63 -0.04 -13.54
N LYS A 107 12.76 -1.04 -13.65
CA LYS A 107 12.36 -1.61 -14.93
C LYS A 107 10.89 -1.31 -15.14
N PRO A 108 10.50 -0.59 -16.19
CA PRO A 108 9.11 -0.49 -16.56
C PRO A 108 8.64 -1.88 -17.03
N ASN A 109 7.79 -2.53 -16.24
CA ASN A 109 7.09 -3.72 -16.68
C ASN A 109 5.92 -3.30 -17.57
N LYS A 110 5.81 -3.89 -18.77
CA LYS A 110 4.63 -3.65 -19.64
C LYS A 110 3.38 -4.31 -19.09
N LYS A 111 3.53 -5.49 -18.49
CA LYS A 111 2.48 -6.24 -17.79
C LYS A 111 3.07 -6.91 -16.54
N PHE A 112 2.23 -7.17 -15.55
CA PHE A 112 2.61 -7.66 -14.24
C PHE A 112 2.11 -9.09 -14.01
N ARG A 113 2.96 -9.93 -13.43
CA ARG A 113 2.59 -11.25 -12.93
C ARG A 113 2.08 -11.11 -11.51
N ILE A 114 0.91 -11.67 -11.22
CA ILE A 114 0.29 -11.58 -9.89
C ILE A 114 0.12 -12.98 -9.33
N ASN A 115 0.55 -13.22 -8.09
CA ASN A 115 0.28 -14.48 -7.39
C ASN A 115 -0.63 -14.24 -6.19
N ILE A 116 -1.68 -15.05 -6.03
CA ILE A 116 -2.65 -14.97 -4.94
C ILE A 116 -2.48 -16.19 -4.03
N VAL A 117 -2.28 -15.95 -2.73
CA VAL A 117 -2.33 -17.00 -1.71
C VAL A 117 -3.61 -16.93 -0.88
N GLY A 118 -4.26 -18.07 -0.69
CA GLY A 118 -5.47 -18.20 0.12
C GLY A 118 -6.73 -17.94 -0.70
N LEU A 119 -7.33 -19.01 -1.22
CA LEU A 119 -8.45 -18.93 -2.16
C LEU A 119 -9.80 -19.18 -1.46
N GLY A 120 -10.02 -18.49 -0.35
CA GLY A 120 -11.35 -18.38 0.29
C GLY A 120 -12.26 -17.39 -0.45
N ASP A 121 -13.33 -16.93 0.20
CA ASP A 121 -14.29 -16.00 -0.41
C ASP A 121 -13.62 -14.74 -0.99
N VAL A 122 -12.69 -14.15 -0.22
CA VAL A 122 -11.99 -12.92 -0.62
C VAL A 122 -10.98 -13.19 -1.74
N GLY A 123 -10.07 -14.14 -1.55
CA GLY A 123 -9.01 -14.41 -2.53
C GLY A 123 -9.54 -14.92 -3.88
N GLY A 124 -10.60 -15.74 -3.85
CA GLY A 124 -11.28 -16.17 -5.07
C GLY A 124 -12.01 -15.05 -5.79
N THR A 125 -12.78 -14.22 -5.05
CA THR A 125 -13.45 -13.05 -5.64
C THR A 125 -12.46 -12.01 -6.15
N LEU A 126 -11.31 -11.86 -5.49
CA LEU A 126 -10.19 -11.06 -5.97
C LEU A 126 -9.70 -11.59 -7.33
N GLY A 127 -9.51 -12.91 -7.45
CA GLY A 127 -9.14 -13.56 -8.71
C GLY A 127 -10.13 -13.27 -9.85
N ILE A 128 -11.43 -13.29 -9.57
CA ILE A 128 -12.48 -12.90 -10.54
C ILE A 128 -12.27 -11.45 -10.99
N GLY A 129 -12.13 -10.53 -10.04
CA GLY A 129 -11.96 -9.10 -10.34
C GLY A 129 -10.70 -8.80 -11.15
N LEU A 130 -9.56 -9.38 -10.76
CA LEU A 130 -8.29 -9.21 -11.49
C LEU A 130 -8.39 -9.78 -12.92
N ARG A 131 -9.02 -10.94 -13.10
CA ARG A 131 -9.21 -11.53 -14.42
C ARG A 131 -10.10 -10.67 -15.32
N LEU A 132 -11.22 -10.16 -14.80
CA LEU A 132 -12.17 -9.40 -15.62
C LEU A 132 -11.73 -7.97 -15.95
N LEU A 133 -10.90 -7.37 -15.08
CA LEU A 133 -10.55 -5.94 -15.12
C LEU A 133 -9.08 -5.65 -15.40
N GLY A 134 -8.21 -6.68 -15.45
CA GLY A 134 -6.76 -6.51 -15.54
C GLY A 134 -6.13 -6.89 -16.87
N GLY A 135 -6.90 -7.16 -17.94
CA GLY A 135 -6.36 -7.64 -19.22
C GLY A 135 -5.31 -6.74 -19.88
N ASP A 136 -5.39 -5.43 -19.63
CA ASP A 136 -4.46 -4.41 -20.10
C ASP A 136 -3.10 -4.45 -19.38
N ILE A 137 -3.09 -4.79 -18.09
CA ILE A 137 -1.94 -4.58 -17.20
C ILE A 137 -1.39 -5.87 -16.57
N ILE A 138 -2.15 -6.96 -16.56
CA ILE A 138 -1.77 -8.25 -15.98
C ILE A 138 -1.32 -9.20 -17.10
N ASP A 139 -0.15 -9.79 -16.91
CA ASP A 139 0.40 -10.82 -17.79
C ASP A 139 -0.22 -12.18 -17.46
N LYS A 140 -0.23 -12.55 -16.17
CA LYS A 140 -0.81 -13.80 -15.67
C LYS A 140 -1.14 -13.73 -14.17
N ILE A 141 -2.05 -14.61 -13.75
CA ILE A 141 -2.49 -14.77 -12.36
C ILE A 141 -2.12 -16.19 -11.88
N GLY A 142 -1.16 -16.31 -10.97
CA GLY A 142 -0.84 -17.55 -10.26
C GLY A 142 -1.73 -17.74 -9.03
N LEU A 143 -2.26 -18.94 -8.85
CA LEU A 143 -3.08 -19.33 -7.71
C LEU A 143 -2.33 -20.31 -6.80
N TYR A 144 -2.35 -20.04 -5.50
CA TYR A 144 -1.83 -20.96 -4.50
C TYR A 144 -2.80 -21.12 -3.32
N ASN A 145 -3.03 -22.36 -2.92
CA ASN A 145 -3.73 -22.71 -1.69
C ASN A 145 -3.19 -24.04 -1.16
N ILE A 146 -3.16 -24.18 0.16
CA ILE A 146 -2.78 -25.42 0.84
C ILE A 146 -3.81 -26.52 0.55
N ASP A 147 -5.09 -26.13 0.43
CA ASP A 147 -6.14 -27.05 0.00
C ASP A 147 -6.15 -27.20 -1.54
N SER A 148 -5.70 -28.35 -2.01
CA SER A 148 -5.69 -28.71 -3.43
C SER A 148 -7.08 -28.71 -4.07
N ASN A 149 -8.16 -29.03 -3.35
CA ASN A 149 -9.51 -29.00 -3.89
C ASN A 149 -9.96 -27.56 -4.12
N ALA A 150 -9.70 -26.67 -3.17
CA ALA A 150 -9.96 -25.25 -3.34
C ALA A 150 -9.15 -24.65 -4.50
N LEU A 151 -7.87 -25.04 -4.62
CA LEU A 151 -7.00 -24.63 -5.73
C LEU A 151 -7.55 -25.08 -7.09
N ASN A 152 -7.86 -26.37 -7.24
CA ASN A 152 -8.43 -26.94 -8.46
C ASN A 152 -9.76 -26.26 -8.83
N ARG A 153 -10.66 -26.08 -7.85
CA ARG A 153 -11.95 -25.39 -8.06
C ARG A 153 -11.74 -24.01 -8.68
N TRP A 154 -10.92 -23.16 -8.06
CA TRP A 154 -10.70 -21.80 -8.57
C TRP A 154 -9.96 -21.79 -9.90
N ASN A 155 -9.04 -22.73 -10.13
CA ASN A 155 -8.39 -22.88 -11.43
C ASN A 155 -9.40 -23.19 -12.55
N TYR A 156 -10.35 -24.10 -12.30
CA TYR A 156 -11.41 -24.43 -13.27
C TYR A 156 -12.35 -23.23 -13.49
N GLU A 157 -12.92 -22.71 -12.41
CA GLU A 157 -13.93 -21.64 -12.47
C GLU A 157 -13.40 -20.37 -13.14
N LEU A 158 -12.18 -19.91 -12.77
CA LEU A 158 -11.62 -18.70 -13.35
C LEU A 158 -11.28 -18.89 -14.83
N ASN A 159 -10.72 -20.03 -15.22
CA ASN A 159 -10.36 -20.26 -16.63
C ASN A 159 -11.57 -20.46 -17.55
N GLN A 160 -12.74 -20.82 -17.01
CA GLN A 160 -14.00 -20.92 -17.76
C GLN A 160 -14.69 -19.56 -18.02
N ILE A 161 -14.20 -18.47 -17.42
CA ILE A 161 -14.68 -17.12 -17.71
C ILE A 161 -14.23 -16.71 -19.12
N TYR A 162 -15.21 -16.48 -20.00
CA TYR A 162 -15.03 -16.10 -21.41
C TYR A 162 -15.98 -14.95 -21.80
N SER A 163 -15.59 -14.14 -22.79
CA SER A 163 -16.41 -13.06 -23.36
C SER A 163 -16.14 -12.97 -24.86
N ILE A 164 -17.21 -12.85 -25.65
CA ILE A 164 -17.14 -12.79 -27.12
C ILE A 164 -16.40 -11.52 -27.58
N ASP A 165 -16.62 -10.39 -26.88
CA ASP A 165 -16.13 -9.07 -27.29
C ASP A 165 -14.84 -8.63 -26.59
N LYS A 166 -14.36 -9.39 -25.60
CA LYS A 166 -13.10 -9.09 -24.88
C LYS A 166 -12.00 -10.04 -25.28
N ASN A 167 -11.00 -9.51 -25.99
CA ASN A 167 -9.91 -10.32 -26.53
C ASN A 167 -8.78 -10.65 -25.53
N GLN A 168 -8.77 -10.13 -24.30
CA GLN A 168 -7.67 -10.38 -23.36
C GLN A 168 -8.14 -10.44 -21.91
N PHE A 169 -8.45 -11.65 -21.42
CA PHE A 169 -8.37 -11.92 -19.98
C PHE A 169 -6.97 -12.46 -19.67
N PRO A 170 -6.35 -12.08 -18.55
CA PRO A 170 -5.07 -12.64 -18.17
C PRO A 170 -5.24 -14.14 -17.88
N PRO A 171 -4.34 -15.00 -18.38
CA PRO A 171 -4.33 -16.42 -18.07
C PRO A 171 -4.19 -16.66 -16.57
N VAL A 172 -4.77 -17.77 -16.11
CA VAL A 172 -4.76 -18.19 -14.70
C VAL A 172 -4.09 -19.55 -14.61
N GLU A 173 -3.09 -19.69 -13.74
CA GLU A 173 -2.33 -20.93 -13.54
C GLU A 173 -2.27 -21.33 -12.07
N MET A 174 -2.21 -22.63 -11.80
CA MET A 174 -1.86 -23.14 -10.47
C MET A 174 -0.34 -23.07 -10.30
N ILE A 175 0.12 -22.58 -9.15
CA ILE A 175 1.53 -22.54 -8.80
C ILE A 175 1.79 -23.33 -7.52
N ASN A 176 3.04 -23.70 -7.30
CA ASN A 176 3.50 -24.28 -6.05
C ASN A 176 4.05 -23.19 -5.11
N GLU A 177 4.37 -23.56 -3.87
CA GLU A 177 4.94 -22.63 -2.89
C GLU A 177 6.28 -22.04 -3.36
N ASP A 178 7.07 -22.83 -4.07
CA ASP A 178 8.38 -22.43 -4.57
C ASP A 178 8.31 -21.26 -5.55
N ASN A 179 7.23 -21.14 -6.31
CA ASN A 179 7.06 -20.12 -7.34
C ASN A 179 6.25 -18.90 -6.84
N LEU A 180 5.87 -18.86 -5.55
CA LEU A 180 5.03 -17.78 -4.99
C LEU A 180 5.60 -16.38 -5.21
N PHE A 181 6.92 -16.24 -5.12
CA PHE A 181 7.62 -14.96 -5.26
C PHE A 181 8.21 -14.74 -6.66
N ASP A 182 7.90 -15.61 -7.63
CA ASP A 182 8.25 -15.42 -9.05
C ASP A 182 7.20 -14.56 -9.76
N CYS A 183 6.87 -13.43 -9.15
CA CYS A 183 5.85 -12.50 -9.59
C CYS A 183 6.29 -11.05 -9.36
N ASP A 184 5.47 -10.11 -9.83
CA ASP A 184 5.67 -8.68 -9.61
C ASP A 184 4.75 -8.17 -8.48
N LEU A 185 3.67 -8.90 -8.19
CA LEU A 185 2.78 -8.67 -7.05
C LEU A 185 2.35 -9.99 -6.40
N PHE A 186 2.56 -10.11 -5.10
CA PHE A 186 2.10 -11.20 -4.26
C PHE A 186 0.94 -10.69 -3.39
N ALA A 187 -0.22 -11.33 -3.47
CA ALA A 187 -1.43 -10.98 -2.74
C ALA A 187 -1.71 -12.00 -1.63
N PHE A 188 -1.55 -11.56 -0.38
CA PHE A 188 -1.86 -12.33 0.82
C PHE A 188 -3.35 -12.22 1.18
N CYS A 189 -4.12 -13.27 0.87
CA CYS A 189 -5.54 -13.43 1.21
C CYS A 189 -5.80 -14.60 2.16
N ALA A 190 -4.75 -15.26 2.65
CA ALA A 190 -4.88 -16.33 3.62
C ALA A 190 -5.35 -15.79 4.97
N SER A 191 -6.26 -16.51 5.62
CA SER A 191 -6.72 -16.22 6.97
C SER A 191 -6.93 -17.53 7.70
N ALA A 192 -6.57 -17.57 8.97
CA ALA A 192 -7.00 -18.63 9.86
C ALA A 192 -8.53 -18.63 9.98
N PHE A 193 -9.10 -19.80 10.22
CA PHE A 193 -10.53 -19.93 10.54
C PHE A 193 -10.82 -19.19 11.85
N VAL A 194 -11.72 -18.20 11.80
CA VAL A 194 -12.19 -17.47 12.98
C VAL A 194 -13.51 -18.10 13.44
N PRO A 195 -13.66 -18.48 14.72
CA PRO A 195 -14.92 -18.98 15.26
C PRO A 195 -16.07 -17.97 15.07
N LYS A 196 -17.32 -18.44 15.03
CA LYS A 196 -18.49 -17.56 14.92
C LYS A 196 -18.54 -16.57 16.09
N VAL A 197 -18.99 -15.35 15.80
CA VAL A 197 -19.24 -14.30 16.81
C VAL A 197 -20.18 -14.88 17.89
N GLY A 198 -19.78 -14.82 19.16
CA GLY A 198 -20.53 -15.39 20.30
C GLY A 198 -19.80 -16.46 21.12
N SER A 199 -18.59 -16.88 20.71
CA SER A 199 -17.71 -17.68 21.58
C SER A 199 -17.03 -16.79 22.63
N ASN A 200 -17.06 -17.18 23.91
CA ASN A 200 -16.43 -16.51 25.08
C ASN A 200 -14.89 -16.43 25.00
N VAL A 201 -14.34 -15.81 23.95
CA VAL A 201 -12.89 -15.78 23.66
C VAL A 201 -12.46 -14.34 23.41
N GLY A 202 -12.03 -13.63 24.47
CA GLY A 202 -11.25 -12.39 24.44
C GLY A 202 -11.65 -11.32 23.40
N ASP A 203 -10.72 -10.43 23.07
CA ASP A 203 -10.85 -9.56 21.89
C ASP A 203 -10.63 -10.41 20.63
N VAL A 204 -11.73 -10.81 19.99
CA VAL A 204 -11.74 -11.65 18.77
C VAL A 204 -10.79 -11.11 17.69
N ARG A 205 -10.59 -9.78 17.62
CA ARG A 205 -9.70 -9.14 16.64
C ARG A 205 -8.24 -9.44 16.94
N MET A 206 -7.84 -9.49 18.21
CA MET A 206 -6.47 -9.84 18.61
C MET A 206 -6.19 -11.32 18.39
N VAL A 207 -7.13 -12.21 18.67
CA VAL A 207 -6.99 -13.64 18.38
C VAL A 207 -6.86 -13.91 16.87
N GLN A 208 -7.64 -13.19 16.05
CA GLN A 208 -7.51 -13.26 14.60
C GLN A 208 -6.15 -12.72 14.14
N PHE A 209 -5.70 -11.60 14.71
CA PHE A 209 -4.40 -11.02 14.41
C PHE A 209 -3.26 -12.01 14.70
N GLU A 210 -3.19 -12.59 15.89
CA GLU A 210 -2.11 -13.53 16.26
C GLU A 210 -2.01 -14.72 15.30
N LYS A 211 -3.15 -15.31 14.94
CA LYS A 211 -3.19 -16.44 14.00
C LYS A 211 -2.77 -16.03 12.59
N ASN A 212 -3.29 -14.91 12.09
CA ASN A 212 -2.97 -14.42 10.75
C ASN A 212 -1.52 -13.92 10.68
N ALA A 213 -1.00 -13.33 11.75
CA ALA A 213 0.39 -12.92 11.89
C ALA A 213 1.31 -14.12 11.74
N LYS A 214 1.04 -15.24 12.44
CA LYS A 214 1.85 -16.47 12.31
C LYS A 214 1.91 -17.00 10.88
N ILE A 215 0.77 -17.00 10.17
CA ILE A 215 0.70 -17.41 8.77
C ILE A 215 1.51 -16.45 7.89
N LEU A 216 1.31 -15.14 8.06
CA LEU A 216 2.00 -14.13 7.28
C LEU A 216 3.51 -14.11 7.53
N SER A 217 3.96 -14.37 8.77
CA SER A 217 5.39 -14.45 9.13
C SER A 217 6.14 -15.48 8.29
N HIS A 218 5.50 -16.62 7.98
CA HIS A 218 6.07 -17.64 7.07
C HIS A 218 6.33 -17.05 5.69
N TYR A 219 5.31 -16.42 5.08
CA TYR A 219 5.45 -15.81 3.76
C TYR A 219 6.42 -14.63 3.74
N ALA A 220 6.48 -13.82 4.80
CA ALA A 220 7.44 -12.72 4.92
C ALA A 220 8.90 -13.22 4.96
N LYS A 221 9.16 -14.30 5.71
CA LYS A 221 10.48 -14.97 5.75
C LYS A 221 10.81 -15.65 4.43
N LEU A 222 9.83 -16.24 3.77
CA LEU A 222 10.00 -16.82 2.45
C LEU A 222 10.31 -15.74 1.41
N ALA A 223 9.65 -14.58 1.46
CA ALA A 223 9.92 -13.43 0.58
C ALA A 223 11.38 -12.96 0.73
N ARG A 224 11.87 -12.86 1.97
CA ARG A 224 13.29 -12.59 2.27
C ARG A 224 14.20 -13.65 1.66
N LYS A 225 13.94 -14.94 1.90
CA LYS A 225 14.75 -16.06 1.38
C LYS A 225 14.82 -16.05 -0.16
N ARG A 226 13.76 -15.60 -0.82
CA ARG A 226 13.66 -15.49 -2.29
C ARG A 226 14.14 -14.16 -2.84
N ASN A 227 14.64 -13.26 -1.99
CA ASN A 227 15.06 -11.91 -2.38
C ASN A 227 13.99 -11.17 -3.19
N TYR A 228 12.72 -11.30 -2.79
CA TYR A 228 11.57 -10.81 -3.54
C TYR A 228 11.61 -9.29 -3.75
N LYS A 229 11.43 -8.85 -5.00
CA LYS A 229 11.51 -7.43 -5.40
C LYS A 229 10.17 -6.80 -5.78
N GLY A 230 9.11 -7.60 -5.86
CA GLY A 230 7.77 -7.11 -6.21
C GLY A 230 7.02 -6.50 -5.02
N ILE A 231 5.74 -6.22 -5.24
CA ILE A 231 4.81 -5.69 -4.23
C ILE A 231 4.31 -6.85 -3.36
N PHE A 232 4.37 -6.69 -2.04
CA PHE A 232 3.78 -7.57 -1.05
C PHE A 232 2.45 -6.95 -0.57
N ALA A 233 1.36 -7.36 -1.20
CA ALA A 233 0.01 -6.87 -0.93
C ALA A 233 -0.66 -7.69 0.19
N VAL A 234 -1.01 -7.04 1.28
CA VAL A 234 -1.76 -7.63 2.39
C VAL A 234 -3.24 -7.28 2.23
N VAL A 235 -4.10 -8.29 2.03
CA VAL A 235 -5.56 -8.11 1.90
C VAL A 235 -6.30 -8.61 3.14
N SER A 236 -5.75 -9.62 3.83
CA SER A 236 -6.35 -10.18 5.05
C SER A 236 -6.34 -9.20 6.23
N ASP A 237 -7.36 -9.29 7.08
CA ASP A 237 -7.47 -8.51 8.32
C ASP A 237 -6.68 -9.12 9.50
N PRO A 238 -6.22 -8.29 10.46
CA PRO A 238 -6.17 -6.82 10.43
C PRO A 238 -5.03 -6.31 9.54
N VAL A 239 -5.39 -5.64 8.44
CA VAL A 239 -4.48 -5.33 7.32
C VAL A 239 -3.25 -4.54 7.74
N ASP A 240 -3.44 -3.43 8.46
CA ASP A 240 -2.37 -2.48 8.81
C ASP A 240 -1.33 -3.12 9.75
N LEU A 241 -1.80 -3.88 10.74
CA LEU A 241 -0.95 -4.61 11.69
C LEU A 241 -0.19 -5.74 10.99
N LEU A 242 -0.84 -6.44 10.07
CA LEU A 242 -0.21 -7.50 9.28
C LEU A 242 0.86 -6.95 8.32
N CYS A 243 0.72 -5.73 7.81
CA CYS A 243 1.80 -5.06 7.07
C CYS A 243 3.02 -4.81 7.97
N LYS A 244 2.81 -4.39 9.23
CA LYS A 244 3.89 -4.23 10.21
C LYS A 244 4.58 -5.57 10.50
N VAL A 245 3.82 -6.66 10.65
CA VAL A 245 4.37 -8.01 10.80
C VAL A 245 5.20 -8.41 9.57
N ALA A 246 4.72 -8.14 8.35
CA ALA A 246 5.47 -8.42 7.12
C ALA A 246 6.83 -7.71 7.10
N PHE A 247 6.83 -6.43 7.48
CA PHE A 247 8.04 -5.63 7.57
C PHE A 247 9.01 -6.19 8.61
N LEU A 248 8.55 -6.43 9.84
CA LEU A 248 9.42 -6.90 10.91
C LEU A 248 9.96 -8.30 10.63
N GLU A 249 9.11 -9.25 10.23
CA GLU A 249 9.51 -10.66 10.08
C GLU A 249 10.39 -10.90 8.86
N SER A 250 10.22 -10.14 7.77
CA SER A 250 11.13 -10.22 6.63
C SER A 250 12.49 -9.57 6.91
N ASN A 251 12.54 -8.58 7.82
CA ASN A 251 13.77 -7.84 8.14
C ASN A 251 14.50 -8.36 9.38
N LYS A 252 14.10 -9.51 9.93
CA LYS A 252 14.83 -10.23 10.99
C LYS A 252 15.80 -11.25 10.39
N ASP A 253 16.98 -11.36 10.98
CA ASP A 253 17.94 -12.43 10.70
C ASP A 253 17.58 -13.75 11.41
N SER A 254 18.46 -14.75 11.32
CA SER A 254 18.28 -16.05 12.00
C SER A 254 18.30 -15.96 13.53
N ASN A 255 18.82 -14.87 14.10
CA ASN A 255 18.85 -14.59 15.54
C ASN A 255 17.69 -13.68 15.99
N ASN A 256 16.73 -13.40 15.09
CA ASN A 256 15.62 -12.46 15.29
C ASN A 256 16.03 -10.99 15.49
N ILE A 257 17.22 -10.60 15.04
CA ILE A 257 17.71 -9.22 15.09
C ILE A 257 17.33 -8.51 13.77
N LEU A 258 16.85 -7.27 13.88
CA LEU A 258 16.54 -6.45 12.71
C LEU A 258 17.82 -6.07 11.96
N ASP A 259 17.93 -6.51 10.71
CA ASP A 259 19.06 -6.22 9.83
C ASP A 259 18.68 -5.49 8.54
N TYR A 260 17.37 -5.27 8.33
CA TYR A 260 16.81 -4.52 7.20
C TYR A 260 17.18 -5.05 5.80
N LYS A 261 17.49 -6.36 5.68
CA LYS A 261 17.79 -7.04 4.41
C LYS A 261 16.59 -7.77 3.78
N GLY A 262 15.39 -7.53 4.31
CA GLY A 262 14.14 -8.14 3.88
C GLY A 262 13.37 -7.30 2.88
N LEU A 263 12.04 -7.29 3.05
CA LEU A 263 11.16 -6.43 2.26
C LEU A 263 11.36 -4.97 2.66
N PHE A 264 11.51 -4.12 1.66
CA PHE A 264 11.44 -2.68 1.87
C PHE A 264 10.02 -2.25 2.27
N PRO A 265 9.86 -1.18 3.09
CA PRO A 265 8.55 -0.60 3.38
C PRO A 265 7.74 -0.25 2.12
N SER A 266 8.39 0.27 1.07
CA SER A 266 7.76 0.63 -0.21
C SER A 266 7.14 -0.56 -0.96
N GLN A 267 7.64 -1.78 -0.72
CA GLN A 267 7.11 -3.01 -1.28
C GLN A 267 5.84 -3.47 -0.55
N ILE A 268 5.67 -3.14 0.72
CA ILE A 268 4.57 -3.63 1.55
C ILE A 268 3.38 -2.67 1.47
N ARG A 269 2.19 -3.18 1.15
CA ARG A 269 0.98 -2.37 1.04
C ARG A 269 -0.23 -3.09 1.61
N GLY A 270 -1.03 -2.36 2.38
CA GLY A 270 -2.24 -2.88 3.01
C GLY A 270 -3.50 -2.47 2.25
N TYR A 271 -4.30 -3.45 1.84
CA TYR A 271 -5.50 -3.26 1.05
C TYR A 271 -6.77 -3.48 1.90
N GLY A 272 -7.02 -2.54 2.82
CA GLY A 272 -8.23 -2.50 3.63
C GLY A 272 -9.05 -1.22 3.47
N LEU A 273 -8.41 -0.10 3.15
CA LEU A 273 -9.06 1.21 3.18
C LEU A 273 -10.00 1.46 1.98
N GLY A 274 -9.74 0.83 0.82
CA GLY A 274 -10.55 0.99 -0.40
C GLY A 274 -12.03 0.69 -0.22
N VAL A 275 -12.38 -0.39 0.48
CA VAL A 275 -13.78 -0.73 0.79
C VAL A 275 -14.40 0.24 1.80
N MET A 276 -13.62 0.82 2.71
CA MET A 276 -14.12 1.81 3.66
C MET A 276 -14.47 3.11 2.94
N HIS A 277 -13.62 3.53 1.99
CA HIS A 277 -13.92 4.65 1.10
C HIS A 277 -15.15 4.36 0.22
N ALA A 278 -15.26 3.16 -0.36
CA ALA A 278 -16.41 2.79 -1.19
C ALA A 278 -17.73 2.74 -0.39
N ARG A 279 -17.69 2.28 0.86
CA ARG A 279 -18.85 2.31 1.77
C ARG A 279 -19.25 3.73 2.12
N ALA A 280 -18.28 4.59 2.45
CA ALA A 280 -18.55 6.00 2.68
C ALA A 280 -19.21 6.65 1.46
N LEU A 281 -18.72 6.36 0.25
CA LEU A 281 -19.31 6.84 -1.00
C LEU A 281 -20.74 6.30 -1.25
N TYR A 282 -21.03 5.08 -0.82
CA TYR A 282 -22.39 4.54 -0.89
C TYR A 282 -23.33 5.34 0.03
N TYR A 283 -22.99 5.48 1.31
CA TYR A 283 -23.84 6.16 2.29
C TYR A 283 -23.89 7.68 2.12
N SER A 284 -22.87 8.28 1.50
CA SER A 284 -22.85 9.71 1.24
C SER A 284 -23.94 10.14 0.27
N LYS A 285 -24.49 9.20 -0.52
CA LYS A 285 -25.60 9.43 -1.45
C LYS A 285 -26.96 9.50 -0.76
N GLU A 286 -27.07 9.04 0.48
CA GLU A 286 -28.32 9.07 1.25
C GLU A 286 -28.60 10.45 1.86
N ASN A 287 -27.59 11.32 1.96
CA ASN A 287 -27.70 12.65 2.55
C ASN A 287 -27.23 13.72 1.54
N PRO A 288 -28.09 14.66 1.14
CA PRO A 288 -27.73 15.73 0.20
C PRO A 288 -26.50 16.55 0.62
N LYS A 289 -26.23 16.68 1.93
CA LYS A 289 -25.09 17.43 2.47
C LYS A 289 -23.74 16.73 2.28
N THR A 290 -23.74 15.46 1.88
CA THR A 290 -22.53 14.65 1.70
C THR A 290 -22.32 14.20 0.26
N LEU A 291 -23.11 14.69 -0.71
CA LEU A 291 -23.01 14.29 -2.12
C LEU A 291 -21.64 14.60 -2.75
N ASN A 292 -20.98 15.66 -2.29
CA ASN A 292 -19.63 16.05 -2.72
C ASN A 292 -18.51 15.08 -2.27
N TYR A 293 -18.82 14.07 -1.45
CA TYR A 293 -17.83 13.09 -0.99
C TYR A 293 -17.09 12.40 -2.15
N VAL A 294 -17.76 12.20 -3.28
CA VAL A 294 -17.15 11.55 -4.46
C VAL A 294 -15.89 12.25 -4.96
N ASP A 295 -15.85 13.57 -4.86
CA ASP A 295 -14.74 14.40 -5.35
C ASP A 295 -13.83 14.86 -4.19
N GLU A 296 -14.45 15.30 -3.10
CA GLU A 296 -13.77 15.99 -2.00
C GLU A 296 -13.49 15.09 -0.79
N GLY A 297 -14.17 13.95 -0.69
CA GLY A 297 -14.12 13.06 0.45
C GLY A 297 -12.84 12.23 0.49
N ARG A 298 -12.38 11.90 1.70
CA ARG A 298 -11.18 11.07 1.90
C ARG A 298 -11.38 10.05 3.01
N ALA A 299 -10.69 8.92 2.88
CA ALA A 299 -10.60 7.92 3.93
C ALA A 299 -9.15 7.87 4.45
N TYR A 300 -9.01 7.75 5.77
CA TYR A 300 -7.73 7.69 6.45
C TYR A 300 -7.76 6.67 7.60
N GLY A 301 -6.57 6.32 8.07
CA GLY A 301 -6.40 5.48 9.25
C GLY A 301 -6.44 3.99 8.94
N PRO A 302 -6.45 3.16 9.98
CA PRO A 302 -6.47 1.71 9.83
C PRO A 302 -7.85 1.19 9.39
N HIS A 303 -7.87 -0.02 8.86
CA HIS A 303 -9.12 -0.73 8.56
C HIS A 303 -9.83 -1.15 9.86
N GLY A 304 -10.84 -0.38 10.28
CA GLY A 304 -11.70 -0.69 11.42
C GLY A 304 -11.63 0.34 12.54
N ASN A 305 -11.12 -0.05 13.72
CA ASN A 305 -11.00 0.90 14.84
C ASN A 305 -9.92 1.94 14.55
N GLY A 306 -10.26 3.23 14.63
CA GLY A 306 -9.40 4.33 14.18
C GLY A 306 -9.68 4.80 12.73
N LEU A 307 -10.62 4.18 12.00
CA LEU A 307 -11.03 4.70 10.70
C LEU A 307 -11.50 6.15 10.81
N ILE A 308 -11.06 7.00 9.89
CA ILE A 308 -11.57 8.37 9.73
C ILE A 308 -12.05 8.55 8.29
N ILE A 309 -13.31 8.97 8.15
CA ILE A 309 -13.86 9.46 6.89
C ILE A 309 -14.04 10.96 7.00
N ALA A 310 -13.33 11.72 6.17
CA ALA A 310 -13.55 13.15 5.99
C ALA A 310 -14.62 13.35 4.92
N ASN A 311 -15.75 13.98 5.27
CA ASN A 311 -16.85 14.25 4.34
C ASN A 311 -16.38 15.07 3.13
N SER A 312 -15.51 16.05 3.37
CA SER A 312 -14.85 16.89 2.38
C SER A 312 -13.55 17.45 2.95
N ILE A 313 -12.50 17.52 2.14
CA ILE A 313 -11.27 18.24 2.50
C ILE A 313 -11.43 19.76 2.33
N CYS A 314 -12.25 20.19 1.37
CA CYS A 314 -12.45 21.61 1.04
C CYS A 314 -13.44 22.29 2.00
N ASN A 315 -14.56 21.62 2.30
CA ASN A 315 -15.65 22.10 3.15
C ASN A 315 -15.92 21.09 4.26
N TYR A 316 -14.92 20.90 5.12
CA TYR A 316 -14.96 19.90 6.18
C TYR A 316 -16.01 20.23 7.24
N ASP A 317 -16.86 19.24 7.52
CA ASP A 317 -17.83 19.26 8.60
C ASP A 317 -17.58 18.05 9.50
N GLU A 318 -17.37 18.33 10.79
CA GLU A 318 -16.99 17.30 11.77
C GLU A 318 -18.12 16.29 11.98
N ASP A 319 -19.36 16.76 12.09
CA ASP A 319 -20.50 15.91 12.43
C ASP A 319 -20.86 15.00 11.25
N LEU A 320 -20.86 15.55 10.02
CA LEU A 320 -21.04 14.75 8.80
C LEU A 320 -19.91 13.74 8.62
N SER A 321 -18.68 14.11 8.94
CA SER A 321 -17.52 13.21 8.89
C SER A 321 -17.65 12.07 9.89
N LEU A 322 -18.07 12.35 11.12
CA LEU A 322 -18.32 11.34 12.16
C LEU A 322 -19.47 10.40 11.77
N GLU A 323 -20.56 10.93 11.21
CA GLU A 323 -21.68 10.14 10.72
C GLU A 323 -21.25 9.18 9.60
N LEU A 324 -20.56 9.69 8.56
CA LEU A 324 -20.04 8.86 7.48
C LEU A 324 -19.02 7.82 7.97
N THR A 325 -18.17 8.21 8.92
CA THR A 325 -17.22 7.29 9.56
C THR A 325 -17.95 6.13 10.22
N LYS A 326 -19.00 6.42 10.99
CA LYS A 326 -19.83 5.41 11.66
C LYS A 326 -20.51 4.50 10.65
N LYS A 327 -21.21 5.05 9.65
CA LYS A 327 -21.89 4.27 8.60
C LYS A 327 -20.90 3.36 7.84
N ALA A 328 -19.73 3.88 7.47
CA ALA A 328 -18.72 3.07 6.78
C ALA A 328 -18.17 1.93 7.66
N LYS A 329 -17.96 2.16 8.95
CA LYS A 329 -17.49 1.16 9.93
C LYS A 329 -18.54 0.06 10.15
N GLU A 330 -19.80 0.44 10.26
CA GLU A 330 -20.94 -0.45 10.59
C GLU A 330 -21.54 -1.17 9.37
N ALA A 331 -21.21 -0.75 8.14
CA ALA A 331 -21.71 -1.35 6.90
C ALA A 331 -21.54 -2.87 6.79
N ASN A 332 -20.56 -3.45 7.50
CA ASN A 332 -20.37 -4.89 7.55
C ASN A 332 -21.47 -5.60 8.36
N LEU A 333 -22.07 -4.93 9.35
CA LEU A 333 -23.18 -5.40 10.16
C LEU A 333 -24.46 -5.42 9.34
N ASP A 334 -24.69 -4.40 8.50
CA ASP A 334 -25.84 -4.35 7.60
C ASP A 334 -25.86 -5.55 6.65
N VAL A 335 -24.72 -5.86 6.04
CA VAL A 335 -24.59 -7.06 5.19
C VAL A 335 -24.81 -8.34 6.00
N ARG A 336 -24.26 -8.43 7.22
CA ARG A 336 -24.50 -9.59 8.10
C ARG A 336 -25.97 -9.73 8.51
N GLY A 337 -26.69 -8.61 8.65
CA GLY A 337 -28.13 -8.58 8.90
C GLY A 337 -28.95 -9.23 7.79
N THR A 338 -28.41 -9.30 6.56
CA THR A 338 -29.01 -10.06 5.44
C THR A 338 -28.74 -11.57 5.49
N GLY A 339 -27.98 -12.06 6.48
CA GLY A 339 -27.60 -13.46 6.62
C GLY A 339 -26.31 -13.87 5.88
N PHE A 340 -25.64 -12.93 5.21
CA PHE A 340 -24.45 -13.20 4.40
C PHE A 340 -23.18 -12.57 4.97
N LYS A 341 -22.03 -13.20 4.68
CA LYS A 341 -20.71 -12.68 5.05
C LYS A 341 -20.31 -11.55 4.09
N PRO A 342 -19.78 -10.41 4.58
CA PRO A 342 -19.30 -9.34 3.73
C PRO A 342 -17.90 -9.69 3.19
N PHE A 343 -17.81 -10.11 1.92
CA PHE A 343 -16.53 -10.37 1.25
C PHE A 343 -16.43 -9.79 -0.18
N ILE A 344 -17.56 -9.58 -0.86
CA ILE A 344 -17.59 -9.13 -2.26
C ILE A 344 -17.00 -7.73 -2.40
N ALA A 345 -17.58 -6.74 -1.72
CA ALA A 345 -17.06 -5.36 -1.75
C ALA A 345 -15.61 -5.25 -1.22
N PRO A 346 -15.21 -5.94 -0.12
CA PRO A 346 -13.80 -6.02 0.26
C PRO A 346 -12.88 -6.55 -0.86
N ALA A 347 -13.22 -7.68 -1.49
CA ALA A 347 -12.41 -8.30 -2.52
C ALA A 347 -12.30 -7.46 -3.80
N LEU A 348 -13.35 -6.71 -4.15
CA LEU A 348 -13.37 -5.89 -5.37
C LEU A 348 -12.84 -4.47 -5.12
N SER A 349 -13.35 -3.74 -4.12
CA SER A 349 -12.95 -2.35 -3.86
C SER A 349 -11.56 -2.24 -3.23
N SER A 350 -11.27 -3.02 -2.18
CA SER A 350 -9.94 -3.02 -1.58
C SER A 350 -8.96 -3.92 -2.33
N GLY A 351 -9.42 -5.07 -2.83
CA GLY A 351 -8.58 -5.98 -3.60
C GLY A 351 -8.41 -5.53 -5.04
N ALA A 352 -9.25 -6.04 -5.95
CA ALA A 352 -9.01 -5.95 -7.39
C ALA A 352 -8.81 -4.52 -7.90
N LEU A 353 -9.70 -3.58 -7.56
CA LEU A 353 -9.63 -2.20 -8.05
C LEU A 353 -8.42 -1.45 -7.50
N SER A 354 -8.14 -1.53 -6.20
CA SER A 354 -7.00 -0.83 -5.60
C SER A 354 -5.65 -1.44 -6.01
N LEU A 355 -5.57 -2.77 -6.21
CA LEU A 355 -4.37 -3.42 -6.74
C LEU A 355 -4.11 -2.99 -8.19
N LEU A 356 -5.13 -3.04 -9.04
CA LEU A 356 -5.01 -2.58 -10.43
C LEU A 356 -4.65 -1.10 -10.50
N ALA A 357 -5.25 -0.25 -9.65
CA ALA A 357 -4.87 1.15 -9.54
C ALA A 357 -3.40 1.32 -9.13
N THR A 358 -2.91 0.51 -8.19
CA THR A 358 -1.48 0.51 -7.82
C THR A 358 -0.59 0.17 -9.02
N LEU A 359 -0.94 -0.85 -9.80
CA LEU A 359 -0.17 -1.29 -10.97
C LEU A 359 -0.20 -0.29 -12.13
N ARG A 360 -1.32 0.44 -12.29
CA ARG A 360 -1.48 1.51 -13.29
C ARG A 360 -0.86 2.84 -12.85
N GLY A 361 -0.47 2.96 -11.58
CA GLY A 361 -0.03 4.22 -10.98
C GLY A 361 -1.15 5.22 -10.73
N ASP A 362 -2.39 4.73 -10.65
CA ASP A 362 -3.58 5.50 -10.31
C ASP A 362 -3.73 5.68 -8.80
N TRP A 363 -4.44 6.75 -8.43
CA TRP A 363 -4.81 7.02 -7.04
C TRP A 363 -5.75 5.94 -6.49
N ASN A 364 -5.44 5.46 -5.28
CA ASN A 364 -6.28 4.54 -4.53
C ASN A 364 -6.16 4.81 -3.02
N HIS A 365 -6.99 4.13 -2.23
CA HIS A 365 -6.93 4.20 -0.77
C HIS A 365 -6.38 2.88 -0.24
N SER A 366 -5.13 2.91 0.22
CA SER A 366 -4.42 1.77 0.79
C SER A 366 -3.48 2.23 1.91
N ALA A 367 -3.05 1.28 2.75
CA ALA A 367 -2.09 1.53 3.81
C ALA A 367 -0.67 1.44 3.27
N THR A 368 0.13 2.45 3.62
CA THR A 368 1.55 2.54 3.30
C THR A 368 2.32 2.88 4.57
N PHE A 369 3.64 2.67 4.55
CA PHE A 369 4.48 2.99 5.69
C PHE A 369 4.49 4.51 5.94
N MET A 370 4.21 4.90 7.18
CA MET A 370 4.30 6.28 7.68
C MET A 370 4.94 6.24 9.06
N GLY A 371 6.21 6.62 9.18
CA GLY A 371 6.80 6.88 10.50
C GLY A 371 6.97 5.67 11.42
N GLY A 372 7.04 4.45 10.87
CA GLY A 372 7.16 3.21 11.65
C GLY A 372 5.88 2.39 11.76
N VAL A 373 4.74 2.91 11.29
CA VAL A 373 3.48 2.14 11.19
C VAL A 373 3.02 2.06 9.73
N PHE A 374 2.04 1.21 9.45
CA PHE A 374 1.30 1.25 8.19
C PHE A 374 -0.06 1.90 8.46
N MET A 375 -0.40 2.93 7.69
CA MET A 375 -1.65 3.67 7.87
C MET A 375 -2.27 3.98 6.51
N GLY A 376 -3.59 3.84 6.42
CA GLY A 376 -4.37 4.15 5.24
C GLY A 376 -4.40 5.65 4.92
N ALA A 377 -4.13 5.97 3.65
CA ALA A 377 -4.40 7.28 3.06
C ALA A 377 -4.53 7.13 1.53
N LYS A 378 -4.98 8.20 0.86
CA LYS A 378 -4.98 8.24 -0.61
C LYS A 378 -3.54 8.32 -1.12
N ASN A 379 -3.15 7.39 -1.98
CA ASN A 379 -1.79 7.26 -2.50
C ASN A 379 -1.77 6.65 -3.91
N ARG A 380 -0.62 6.72 -4.58
CA ARG A 380 -0.34 6.02 -5.85
C ARG A 380 1.10 5.54 -5.92
N LEU A 381 1.40 4.66 -6.86
CA LEU A 381 2.76 4.20 -7.17
C LEU A 381 3.20 4.82 -8.49
N THR A 382 4.18 5.72 -8.45
CA THR A 382 4.74 6.35 -9.67
C THR A 382 6.06 5.68 -10.05
N SER A 383 6.63 6.07 -11.20
CA SER A 383 7.99 5.68 -11.58
C SER A 383 9.08 6.16 -10.61
N SER A 384 8.79 7.15 -9.76
CA SER A 384 9.69 7.68 -8.73
C SER A 384 9.38 7.19 -7.31
N GLY A 385 8.44 6.24 -7.16
CA GLY A 385 8.12 5.59 -5.90
C GLY A 385 6.71 5.89 -5.39
N VAL A 386 6.49 5.67 -4.09
CA VAL A 386 5.18 5.89 -3.47
C VAL A 386 4.93 7.39 -3.32
N GLU A 387 3.80 7.86 -3.86
CA GLU A 387 3.29 9.21 -3.65
C GLU A 387 2.05 9.15 -2.77
N ILE A 388 2.08 9.88 -1.65
CA ILE A 388 0.94 10.05 -0.74
C ILE A 388 0.30 11.40 -1.07
N GLU A 389 -1.04 11.46 -1.14
CA GLU A 389 -1.74 12.72 -1.37
C GLU A 389 -1.50 13.65 -0.18
N ARG A 390 -1.09 14.89 -0.48
CA ARG A 390 -0.83 15.91 0.54
C ARG A 390 -1.81 17.05 0.39
N VAL A 391 -2.63 17.26 1.41
CA VAL A 391 -3.66 18.29 1.42
C VAL A 391 -3.50 19.18 2.65
N LYS A 392 -3.97 20.42 2.57
CA LYS A 392 -4.06 21.28 3.75
C LYS A 392 -5.18 20.74 4.64
N LEU A 393 -4.83 20.07 5.73
CA LEU A 393 -5.81 19.40 6.57
C LEU A 393 -6.59 20.42 7.44
N PRO A 394 -7.92 20.32 7.53
CA PRO A 394 -8.71 21.03 8.53
C PRO A 394 -8.21 20.71 9.95
N GLY A 395 -8.15 21.71 10.83
CA GLY A 395 -7.53 21.56 12.15
C GLY A 395 -8.13 20.43 13.01
N LYS A 396 -9.47 20.30 13.04
CA LYS A 396 -10.13 19.21 13.78
C LYS A 396 -9.81 17.83 13.18
N LEU A 397 -9.80 17.72 11.85
CA LEU A 397 -9.42 16.48 11.15
C LEU A 397 -7.97 16.11 11.46
N TYR A 398 -7.05 17.08 11.42
CA TYR A 398 -5.64 16.87 11.76
C TYR A 398 -5.47 16.31 13.18
N THR A 399 -6.13 16.89 14.18
CA THR A 399 -6.07 16.38 15.57
C THR A 399 -6.55 14.94 15.68
N ARG A 400 -7.65 14.58 15.00
CA ARG A 400 -8.14 13.18 15.00
C ARG A 400 -7.15 12.22 14.34
N LEU A 401 -6.51 12.65 13.25
CA LEU A 401 -5.50 11.85 12.55
C LEU A 401 -4.26 11.63 13.42
N VAL A 402 -3.80 12.66 14.14
CA VAL A 402 -2.69 12.55 15.10
C VAL A 402 -3.02 11.53 16.18
N ASN A 403 -4.18 11.64 16.83
CA ASN A 403 -4.58 10.71 17.89
C ASN A 403 -4.65 9.25 17.36
N THR A 404 -5.24 9.05 16.19
CA THR A 404 -5.33 7.74 15.54
C THR A 404 -3.96 7.16 15.22
N TYR A 405 -3.03 8.00 14.76
CA TYR A 405 -1.66 7.60 14.47
C TYR A 405 -0.90 7.22 15.73
N GLU A 406 -1.02 7.99 16.80
CA GLU A 406 -0.37 7.70 18.08
C GLU A 406 -0.90 6.39 18.69
N GLU A 407 -2.20 6.13 18.59
CA GLU A 407 -2.78 4.83 18.95
C GLU A 407 -2.14 3.69 18.13
N LEU A 408 -2.04 3.84 16.81
CA LEU A 408 -1.42 2.84 15.94
C LEU A 408 0.04 2.55 16.28
N VAL A 409 0.81 3.58 16.61
CA VAL A 409 2.22 3.46 17.03
C VAL A 409 2.35 2.62 18.30
N ASN A 410 1.35 2.64 19.19
CA ASN A 410 1.38 1.95 20.47
C ASN A 410 0.87 0.48 20.41
N ILE A 411 0.32 0.02 19.28
CA ILE A 411 -0.32 -1.32 19.19
C ILE A 411 0.69 -2.47 18.98
N ILE A 412 1.93 -2.21 18.53
CA ILE A 412 2.95 -3.26 18.26
C ILE A 412 4.36 -2.83 18.64
#